data_AF-A0A9E4E7D7-F1
#
_entry.id   AF-A0A9E4E7D7-F1
#
_cell.length_a   1.000
_cell.length_b   1.000
_cell.length_c   1.000
_cell.angle_alpha   90.00
_cell.angle_beta   90.00
_cell.angle_gamma   90.00
#
_symmetry.space_group_name_H-M   'P 1'
#
loop_
_entity.id
_entity.type
_entity.pdbx_description
1 polymer ?
#
loop_
_entity_poly.entity_id
_entity_poly.type
_entity_poly.pdbx_seq_one_letter_code
_entity_poly.pdbx_strand_id
1 'polypeptide(L)'
;MNITKQWIRQTLLICFAIAITPTSLAVGEGTDEASAGPGPTEMVEIMNAHVTAGQLYRKKKYGEAVEHLEIAAKGGMKRSQAQLGAILLGMTGSSDVPRDTTRGVGWLGVAAHGNTEPAYRKTYEQVYNAITPAQQPMIDKLVDGYVAKYGPDATSVSCEQTRRAGTRMSRLICTFDDLHKYRDQLDPETFGALSADGQITDYAENYRSSGFGGTGGSGGGNSGGPGGGGGPGGGF
;
A
#
# COMPACT_ATOMS: atom_id res chain seq x y z
N MET A 1 33.24 56.75 11.49
CA MET A 1 33.45 57.74 12.57
C MET A 1 32.10 58.25 13.03
N ASN A 2 31.84 57.97 14.30
CA ASN A 2 30.76 58.37 15.20
C ASN A 2 30.32 59.86 15.20
N ILE A 3 29.13 60.08 15.82
CA ILE A 3 28.67 61.26 16.60
C ILE A 3 28.07 62.43 15.75
N THR A 4 26.84 62.95 15.93
CA THR A 4 25.90 62.96 17.07
C THR A 4 24.58 63.73 16.78
N LYS A 5 23.55 63.45 17.62
CA LYS A 5 22.53 64.38 18.20
C LYS A 5 21.43 64.88 17.23
N GLN A 6 20.13 64.95 17.54
CA GLN A 6 19.43 65.03 18.83
C GLN A 6 17.90 65.13 18.60
N TRP A 7 17.10 64.74 19.62
CA TRP A 7 15.78 65.33 20.02
C TRP A 7 14.58 65.08 19.04
N ILE A 8 13.34 64.71 19.38
CA ILE A 8 12.49 64.82 20.57
C ILE A 8 11.35 63.77 20.48
N ARG A 9 11.16 63.03 21.58
CA ARG A 9 9.90 62.60 22.22
C ARG A 9 8.62 62.59 21.36
N GLN A 10 8.06 61.39 21.16
CA GLN A 10 6.62 61.22 21.33
C GLN A 10 6.33 59.87 21.99
N THR A 11 6.11 59.98 23.30
CA THR A 11 5.50 59.01 24.18
C THR A 11 4.06 58.77 23.73
N LEU A 12 3.72 57.56 23.27
CA LEU A 12 2.33 57.10 23.30
C LEU A 12 2.31 55.71 23.95
N LEU A 13 2.04 55.76 25.26
CA LEU A 13 1.66 54.62 26.09
C LEU A 13 0.34 54.06 25.53
N ILE A 14 0.43 52.99 24.73
CA ILE A 14 -0.72 52.14 24.46
C ILE A 14 -0.84 51.21 25.66
N CYS A 15 -1.67 51.60 26.62
CA CYS A 15 -2.19 50.70 27.64
C CYS A 15 -3.06 49.65 26.94
N PHE A 16 -2.46 48.53 26.55
CA PHE A 16 -3.20 47.34 26.15
C PHE A 16 -3.80 46.74 27.43
N ALA A 17 -5.05 47.12 27.72
CA ALA A 17 -5.85 46.47 28.73
C ALA A 17 -6.08 45.02 28.30
N ILE A 18 -5.32 44.10 28.89
CA ILE A 18 -5.57 42.67 28.78
C ILE A 18 -6.82 42.37 29.58
N ALA A 19 -7.98 42.42 28.91
CA ALA A 19 -9.20 41.82 29.43
C ALA A 19 -9.01 40.31 29.36
N ILE A 20 -8.73 39.70 30.52
CA ILE A 20 -8.76 38.25 30.72
C ILE A 20 -10.24 37.85 30.69
N THR A 21 -10.77 37.59 29.50
CA THR A 21 -12.03 36.84 29.39
C THR A 21 -11.73 35.39 29.72
N PRO A 22 -12.44 34.75 30.68
CA PRO A 22 -12.37 33.30 30.82
C PRO A 22 -12.96 32.69 29.55
N THR A 23 -12.09 32.26 28.65
CA THR A 23 -12.49 31.41 27.54
C THR A 23 -12.94 30.10 28.17
N SER A 24 -14.26 29.92 28.30
CA SER A 24 -14.85 28.62 28.62
C SER A 24 -14.22 27.59 27.70
N LEU A 25 -13.48 26.65 28.30
CA LEU A 25 -13.16 25.37 27.72
C LEU A 25 -14.50 24.71 27.39
N ALA A 26 -14.99 24.92 26.17
CA ALA A 26 -15.88 23.99 25.55
C ALA A 26 -15.05 22.70 25.38
N VAL A 27 -15.14 21.82 26.37
CA VAL A 27 -14.96 20.40 26.16
C VAL A 27 -15.99 20.05 25.08
N GLY A 28 -15.54 20.06 23.83
CA GLY A 28 -16.27 19.39 22.78
C GLY A 28 -16.37 17.94 23.21
N GLU A 29 -17.59 17.49 23.46
CA GLU A 29 -17.93 16.08 23.55
C GLU A 29 -17.36 15.44 22.28
N GLY A 30 -16.20 14.80 22.42
CA GLY A 30 -15.75 13.81 21.47
C GLY A 30 -16.82 12.75 21.49
N THR A 31 -17.63 12.69 20.44
CA THR A 31 -18.25 11.43 20.08
C THR A 31 -17.10 10.46 19.90
N ASP A 32 -16.94 9.59 20.89
CA ASP A 32 -16.22 8.33 20.76
C ASP A 32 -16.97 7.47 19.72
N GLU A 33 -16.94 7.89 18.44
CA GLU A 33 -17.11 6.99 17.31
C GLU A 33 -15.84 6.16 17.26
N ALA A 34 -15.83 5.11 18.06
CA ALA A 34 -14.89 4.01 17.97
C ALA A 34 -14.85 3.54 16.50
N SER A 35 -13.83 3.99 15.77
CA SER A 35 -13.46 3.63 14.39
C SER A 35 -14.56 2.87 13.63
N ALA A 36 -15.67 3.55 13.33
CA ALA A 36 -16.67 2.98 12.45
C ALA A 36 -15.96 2.75 11.10
N GLY A 37 -15.77 1.50 10.71
CA GLY A 37 -15.19 1.16 9.42
C GLY A 37 -15.95 1.83 8.27
N PRO A 38 -15.43 1.75 7.03
CA PRO A 38 -16.04 2.45 5.90
C PRO A 38 -17.52 2.08 5.74
N GLY A 39 -18.35 3.05 5.37
CA GLY A 39 -19.76 2.80 5.05
C GLY A 39 -19.90 1.93 3.78
N PRO A 40 -21.10 1.38 3.48
CA PRO A 40 -21.27 0.47 2.36
C PRO A 40 -20.95 1.12 1.01
N THR A 41 -21.28 2.41 0.81
CA THR A 41 -20.92 3.15 -0.41
C THR A 41 -19.40 3.33 -0.55
N GLU A 42 -18.71 3.60 0.56
CA GLU A 42 -17.25 3.74 0.58
C GLU A 42 -16.56 2.39 0.33
N MET A 43 -17.07 1.29 0.90
CA MET A 43 -16.59 -0.07 0.59
C MET A 43 -16.70 -0.36 -0.92
N VAL A 44 -17.82 0.00 -1.55
CA VAL A 44 -18.02 -0.13 -3.00
C VAL A 44 -17.02 0.69 -3.79
N GLU A 45 -16.78 1.94 -3.40
CA GLU A 45 -15.79 2.81 -4.04
C GLU A 45 -14.38 2.22 -3.94
N ILE A 46 -13.96 1.82 -2.74
CA ILE A 46 -12.65 1.21 -2.48
C ILE A 46 -12.46 -0.04 -3.35
N MET A 47 -13.47 -0.90 -3.44
CA MET A 47 -13.38 -2.14 -4.22
C MET A 47 -13.40 -1.90 -5.72
N ASN A 48 -14.21 -0.96 -6.21
CA ASN A 48 -14.20 -0.56 -7.62
C ASN A 48 -12.84 0.04 -8.00
N ALA A 49 -12.26 0.86 -7.13
CA ALA A 49 -10.91 1.38 -7.29
C ALA A 49 -9.88 0.24 -7.28
N HIS A 50 -10.00 -0.73 -6.37
CA HIS A 50 -9.10 -1.90 -6.32
C HIS A 50 -9.11 -2.69 -7.64
N VAL A 51 -10.30 -3.02 -8.14
CA VAL A 51 -10.46 -3.78 -9.39
C VAL A 51 -9.94 -3.00 -10.59
N THR A 52 -10.30 -1.72 -10.70
CA THR A 52 -9.89 -0.83 -11.79
C THR A 52 -8.38 -0.62 -11.80
N ALA A 53 -7.80 -0.31 -10.63
CA ALA A 53 -6.35 -0.23 -10.42
C ALA A 53 -5.64 -1.51 -10.89
N GLY A 54 -6.14 -2.67 -10.47
CA GLY A 54 -5.58 -3.95 -10.86
C GLY A 54 -5.60 -4.17 -12.37
N GLN A 55 -6.67 -3.76 -13.06
CA GLN A 55 -6.77 -3.83 -14.52
C GLN A 55 -5.76 -2.89 -15.22
N LEU A 56 -5.67 -1.64 -14.77
CA LEU A 56 -4.74 -0.64 -15.32
C LEU A 56 -3.28 -1.04 -15.09
N TYR A 57 -2.96 -1.55 -13.90
CA TYR A 57 -1.64 -2.05 -13.56
C TYR A 57 -1.20 -3.19 -14.49
N ARG A 58 -2.10 -4.14 -14.78
CA ARG A 58 -1.83 -5.24 -15.74
C ARG A 58 -1.60 -4.74 -17.16
N LYS A 59 -2.29 -3.67 -17.55
CA LYS A 59 -2.11 -2.98 -18.84
C LYS A 59 -0.88 -2.07 -18.87
N LYS A 60 -0.09 -2.01 -17.78
CA LYS A 60 1.07 -1.12 -17.60
C LYS A 60 0.73 0.38 -17.71
N LYS A 61 -0.54 0.74 -17.52
CA LYS A 61 -1.03 2.12 -17.49
C LYS A 61 -0.85 2.69 -16.09
N TYR A 62 0.39 2.85 -15.64
CA TYR A 62 0.69 3.17 -14.25
C TYR A 62 0.24 4.56 -13.85
N GLY A 63 0.38 5.56 -14.74
CA GLY A 63 -0.14 6.92 -14.49
C GLY A 63 -1.63 6.94 -14.18
N GLU A 64 -2.43 6.21 -14.97
CA GLU A 64 -3.88 6.07 -14.74
C GLU A 64 -4.19 5.21 -13.49
N ALA A 65 -3.32 4.24 -13.16
CA ALA A 65 -3.56 3.34 -12.03
C ALA A 65 -3.36 4.01 -10.66
N VAL A 66 -2.47 5.01 -10.55
CA VAL A 66 -2.06 5.59 -9.26
C VAL A 66 -3.25 6.11 -8.44
N GLU A 67 -4.17 6.84 -9.06
CA GLU A 67 -5.33 7.40 -8.34
C GLU A 67 -6.22 6.31 -7.74
N HIS A 68 -6.57 5.30 -8.55
CA HIS A 68 -7.35 4.16 -8.09
C HIS A 68 -6.60 3.32 -7.04
N LEU A 69 -5.29 3.17 -7.22
CA LEU A 69 -4.43 2.49 -6.24
C LEU A 69 -4.40 3.23 -4.92
N GLU A 70 -4.37 4.56 -4.92
CA GLU A 70 -4.38 5.36 -3.69
C GLU A 70 -5.68 5.21 -2.91
N ILE A 71 -6.83 5.26 -3.60
CA ILE A 71 -8.15 5.04 -2.97
C ILE A 71 -8.17 3.66 -2.32
N ALA A 72 -7.83 2.61 -3.08
CA ALA A 72 -7.86 1.25 -2.60
C ALA A 72 -6.81 0.97 -1.49
N ALA A 73 -5.62 1.57 -1.59
CA ALA A 73 -4.54 1.39 -0.63
C ALA A 73 -4.87 2.04 0.72
N LYS A 74 -5.48 3.23 0.70
CA LYS A 74 -6.01 3.88 1.91
C LYS A 74 -7.14 3.08 2.54
N GLY A 75 -7.95 2.41 1.72
CA GLY A 75 -8.98 1.47 2.16
C GLY A 75 -8.48 0.11 2.66
N GLY A 76 -7.17 -0.09 2.84
CA GLY A 76 -6.62 -1.31 3.46
C GLY A 76 -6.27 -2.44 2.49
N MET A 77 -6.47 -2.27 1.18
CA MET A 77 -6.23 -3.33 0.19
C MET A 77 -4.74 -3.59 -0.02
N LYS A 78 -4.21 -4.67 0.57
CA LYS A 78 -2.76 -4.98 0.58
C LYS A 78 -2.13 -5.09 -0.79
N ARG A 79 -2.85 -5.66 -1.77
CA ARG A 79 -2.35 -5.73 -3.15
C ARG A 79 -2.22 -4.34 -3.78
N SER A 80 -3.19 -3.44 -3.55
CA SER A 80 -3.10 -2.06 -4.00
C SER A 80 -1.96 -1.31 -3.32
N GLN A 81 -1.77 -1.51 -2.01
CA GLN A 81 -0.64 -0.95 -1.26
C GLN A 81 0.71 -1.40 -1.86
N ALA A 82 0.86 -2.70 -2.14
CA ALA A 82 2.07 -3.25 -2.74
C ALA A 82 2.33 -2.67 -4.14
N GLN A 83 1.30 -2.62 -4.98
CA GLN A 83 1.40 -2.10 -6.36
C GLN A 83 1.70 -0.60 -6.39
N LEU A 84 1.09 0.18 -5.50
CA LEU A 84 1.37 1.61 -5.38
C LEU A 84 2.81 1.85 -4.93
N GLY A 85 3.26 1.11 -3.90
CA GLY A 85 4.63 1.17 -3.42
C GLY A 85 5.65 0.85 -4.53
N ALA A 86 5.37 -0.20 -5.32
CA ALA A 86 6.17 -0.60 -6.46
C ALA A 86 6.33 0.50 -7.52
N ILE A 87 5.22 1.15 -7.90
CA ILE A 87 5.23 2.24 -8.88
C ILE A 87 6.07 3.41 -8.36
N LEU A 88 5.82 3.85 -7.13
CA LEU A 88 6.49 5.01 -6.54
C LEU A 88 8.00 4.78 -6.33
N LEU A 89 8.43 3.54 -6.15
CA LEU A 89 9.85 3.17 -6.09
C LEU A 89 10.51 3.07 -7.46
N GLY A 90 9.74 3.14 -8.55
CA GLY A 90 10.22 2.99 -9.92
C GLY A 90 10.52 1.54 -10.30
N MET A 91 9.98 0.57 -9.56
CA MET A 91 10.23 -0.86 -9.79
C MET A 91 9.49 -1.41 -11.02
N THR A 92 8.51 -0.67 -11.52
CA THR A 92 7.76 -1.01 -12.73
C THR A 92 8.48 -0.60 -14.02
N GLY A 93 9.55 0.21 -13.92
CA GLY A 93 10.32 0.71 -15.06
C GLY A 93 9.61 1.76 -15.92
N SER A 94 8.44 2.25 -15.50
CA SER A 94 7.74 3.35 -16.17
C SER A 94 8.26 4.71 -15.70
N SER A 95 8.36 5.66 -16.63
CA SER A 95 8.67 7.07 -16.38
C SER A 95 7.43 7.94 -16.18
N ASP A 96 6.22 7.37 -16.33
CA ASP A 96 4.96 8.14 -16.33
C ASP A 96 4.56 8.63 -14.94
N VAL A 97 5.12 8.01 -13.90
CA VAL A 97 4.88 8.37 -12.50
C VAL A 97 6.20 8.80 -11.86
N PRO A 98 6.28 10.03 -11.30
CA PRO A 98 7.45 10.46 -10.57
C PRO A 98 7.76 9.54 -9.40
N ARG A 99 9.06 9.26 -9.20
CA ARG A 99 9.50 8.43 -8.08
C ARG A 99 9.33 9.19 -6.77
N ASP A 100 8.77 8.51 -5.79
CA ASP A 100 8.68 8.98 -4.40
C ASP A 100 9.07 7.81 -3.48
N THR A 101 10.34 7.78 -3.11
CA THR A 101 10.89 6.68 -2.31
C THR A 101 10.24 6.61 -0.94
N THR A 102 9.97 7.74 -0.30
CA THR A 102 9.39 7.78 1.05
C THR A 102 7.99 7.19 1.03
N ARG A 103 7.10 7.68 0.14
CA ARG A 103 5.75 7.11 0.01
C ARG A 103 5.78 5.66 -0.43
N GLY A 104 6.70 5.33 -1.36
CA GLY A 104 6.86 3.98 -1.89
C GLY A 104 7.23 2.95 -0.82
N VAL A 105 8.21 3.28 0.04
CA VAL A 105 8.59 2.43 1.18
C VAL A 105 7.45 2.32 2.19
N GLY A 106 6.77 3.44 2.51
CA GLY A 106 5.63 3.44 3.42
C GLY A 106 4.54 2.47 2.97
N TRP A 107 4.12 2.54 1.70
CA TRP A 107 3.10 1.66 1.15
C TRP A 107 3.52 0.19 1.10
N LEU A 108 4.77 -0.12 0.71
CA LEU A 108 5.27 -1.49 0.77
C LEU A 108 5.31 -2.03 2.20
N GLY A 109 5.66 -1.19 3.18
CA GLY A 109 5.68 -1.55 4.59
C GLY A 109 4.32 -1.98 5.11
N VAL A 110 3.26 -1.22 4.84
CA VAL A 110 1.89 -1.59 5.24
C VAL A 110 1.43 -2.87 4.54
N ALA A 111 1.74 -3.01 3.25
CA ALA A 111 1.40 -4.20 2.49
C ALA A 111 2.06 -5.44 3.12
N ALA A 112 3.30 -5.32 3.56
CA ALA A 112 4.09 -6.39 4.20
C ALA A 112 3.71 -6.68 5.66
N HIS A 113 3.01 -5.76 6.34
CA HIS A 113 2.65 -5.88 7.74
C HIS A 113 1.55 -6.93 7.98
N GLY A 114 1.62 -7.66 9.10
CA GLY A 114 0.58 -8.61 9.53
C GLY A 114 0.39 -9.82 8.60
N ASN A 115 -0.86 -10.27 8.45
CA ASN A 115 -1.21 -11.35 7.53
C ASN A 115 -1.14 -10.84 6.09
N THR A 116 -0.18 -11.35 5.31
CA THR A 116 0.12 -10.84 3.98
C THR A 116 0.60 -11.95 3.05
N GLU A 117 0.75 -11.61 1.77
CA GLU A 117 1.37 -12.48 0.78
C GLU A 117 2.90 -12.50 0.97
N PRO A 118 3.55 -13.68 0.93
CA PRO A 118 5.00 -13.78 1.14
C PRO A 118 5.81 -12.93 0.15
N ALA A 119 5.27 -12.72 -1.06
CA ALA A 119 5.89 -11.88 -2.07
C ALA A 119 6.00 -10.42 -1.61
N TYR A 120 4.96 -9.84 -1.01
CA TYR A 120 4.98 -8.45 -0.53
C TYR A 120 5.99 -8.26 0.60
N ARG A 121 6.04 -9.21 1.54
CA ARG A 121 7.02 -9.21 2.61
C ARG A 121 8.45 -9.29 2.07
N LYS A 122 8.72 -10.24 1.18
CA LYS A 122 10.04 -10.39 0.55
C LYS A 122 10.45 -9.14 -0.20
N THR A 123 9.54 -8.51 -0.95
CA THR A 123 9.81 -7.26 -1.65
C THR A 123 10.16 -6.12 -0.69
N TYR A 124 9.40 -5.97 0.40
CA TYR A 124 9.71 -4.97 1.42
C TYR A 124 11.08 -5.24 2.07
N GLU A 125 11.37 -6.48 2.46
CA GLU A 125 12.67 -6.88 3.04
C GLU A 125 13.84 -6.57 2.09
N GLN A 126 13.68 -6.79 0.79
CA GLN A 126 14.70 -6.44 -0.21
C GLN A 126 14.98 -4.93 -0.23
N VAL A 127 13.94 -4.11 -0.16
CA VAL A 127 14.08 -2.65 -0.10
C VAL A 127 14.71 -2.23 1.23
N TYR A 128 14.23 -2.78 2.33
CA TYR A 128 14.67 -2.45 3.68
C TYR A 128 16.14 -2.82 3.93
N ASN A 129 16.58 -3.97 3.42
CA ASN A 129 17.97 -4.43 3.54
C ASN A 129 18.94 -3.69 2.62
N ALA A 130 18.44 -3.03 1.56
CA ALA A 130 19.25 -2.15 0.71
C ALA A 130 19.50 -0.79 1.35
N ILE A 131 18.71 -0.41 2.37
CA ILE A 131 18.86 0.83 3.12
C ILE A 131 19.97 0.67 4.16
N THR A 132 20.72 1.74 4.41
CA THR A 132 21.79 1.70 5.41
C THR A 132 21.23 1.42 6.81
N PRO A 133 21.93 0.67 7.68
CA PRO A 133 21.44 0.38 9.03
C PRO A 133 21.15 1.64 9.87
N ALA A 134 21.84 2.75 9.59
CA ALA A 134 21.60 4.03 10.26
C ALA A 134 20.24 4.68 9.89
N GLN A 135 19.70 4.37 8.71
CA GLN A 135 18.43 4.90 8.22
C GLN A 135 17.23 4.01 8.56
N GLN A 136 17.46 2.73 8.89
CA GLN A 136 16.41 1.77 9.23
C GLN A 136 15.45 2.26 10.33
N PRO A 137 15.88 2.86 11.46
CA PRO A 137 14.97 3.36 12.48
C PRO A 137 14.04 4.48 11.99
N MET A 138 14.45 5.24 10.97
CA MET A 138 13.60 6.26 10.35
C MET A 138 12.52 5.60 9.48
N ILE A 139 12.88 4.53 8.77
CA ILE A 139 11.95 3.75 7.96
C ILE A 139 10.94 3.01 8.85
N ASP A 140 11.38 2.46 9.97
CA ASP A 140 10.48 1.79 10.93
C ASP A 140 9.39 2.76 11.40
N LYS A 141 9.77 3.96 11.85
CA LYS A 141 8.83 5.00 12.25
C LYS A 141 7.88 5.43 11.13
N LEU A 142 8.40 5.51 9.90
CA LEU A 142 7.58 5.83 8.73
C LEU A 142 6.54 4.75 8.48
N VAL A 143 6.95 3.48 8.48
CA VAL A 143 6.05 2.34 8.25
C VAL A 143 5.04 2.21 9.38
N ASP A 144 5.46 2.36 10.64
CA ASP A 144 4.55 2.36 11.79
C ASP A 144 3.46 3.43 11.64
N GLY A 145 3.83 4.64 11.23
CA GLY A 145 2.87 5.72 10.99
C GLY A 145 1.90 5.42 9.83
N TYR A 146 2.33 4.67 8.83
CA TYR A 146 1.49 4.22 7.74
C TYR A 146 0.58 3.05 8.16
N VAL A 147 1.09 2.09 8.93
CA VAL A 147 0.33 0.96 9.48
C VAL A 147 -0.76 1.47 10.43
N ALA A 148 -0.44 2.45 11.27
CA ALA A 148 -1.43 3.06 12.17
C ALA A 148 -2.58 3.75 11.42
N LYS A 149 -2.36 4.21 10.18
CA LYS A 149 -3.36 4.94 9.38
C LYS A 149 -4.12 4.07 8.38
N TYR A 150 -3.43 3.09 7.79
CA TYR A 150 -3.92 2.33 6.64
C TYR A 150 -3.76 0.82 6.81
N GLY A 151 -3.36 0.38 8.01
CA GLY A 151 -3.31 -1.01 8.39
C GLY A 151 -4.69 -1.61 8.64
N PRO A 152 -4.77 -2.94 8.82
CA PRO A 152 -6.03 -3.67 8.94
C PRO A 152 -6.92 -3.13 10.08
N ASP A 153 -6.31 -2.80 11.22
CA ASP A 153 -7.01 -2.28 12.39
C ASP A 153 -7.63 -0.89 12.14
N ALA A 154 -6.98 -0.07 11.30
CA ALA A 154 -7.45 1.28 10.97
C ALA A 154 -8.55 1.26 9.90
N THR A 155 -8.54 0.27 9.02
CA THR A 155 -9.44 0.21 7.85
C THR A 155 -10.55 -0.84 7.98
N SER A 156 -10.59 -1.60 9.09
CA SER A 156 -11.51 -2.73 9.28
C SER A 156 -11.46 -3.74 8.11
N VAL A 157 -10.25 -4.04 7.63
CA VAL A 157 -10.02 -5.01 6.55
C VAL A 157 -9.19 -6.17 7.11
N SER A 158 -9.77 -7.37 7.08
CA SER A 158 -9.05 -8.60 7.31
C SER A 158 -8.60 -9.21 5.99
N CYS A 159 -7.36 -9.70 5.95
CA CYS A 159 -6.84 -10.44 4.82
C CYS A 159 -6.51 -11.86 5.26
N GLU A 160 -6.94 -12.85 4.47
CA GLU A 160 -6.69 -14.26 4.73
C GLU A 160 -6.05 -14.95 3.52
N GLN A 161 -5.12 -15.88 3.78
CA GLN A 161 -4.63 -16.75 2.73
C GLN A 161 -5.59 -17.91 2.53
N THR A 162 -6.37 -17.86 1.45
CA THR A 162 -7.19 -18.98 1.04
C THR A 162 -6.40 -19.90 0.10
N ARG A 163 -6.66 -21.20 0.14
CA ARG A 163 -6.16 -22.17 -0.85
C ARG A 163 -7.28 -22.50 -1.82
N ARG A 164 -7.00 -22.46 -3.12
CA ARG A 164 -7.94 -23.01 -4.10
C ARG A 164 -8.03 -24.52 -3.96
N ALA A 165 -9.22 -25.04 -3.72
CA ALA A 165 -9.50 -26.47 -3.64
C ALA A 165 -8.93 -27.19 -4.88
N GLY A 166 -8.21 -28.29 -4.66
CA GLY A 166 -7.56 -29.06 -5.74
C GLY A 166 -6.20 -28.52 -6.21
N THR A 167 -5.71 -27.38 -5.69
CA THR A 167 -4.38 -26.85 -6.03
C THR A 167 -3.54 -26.57 -4.77
N ARG A 168 -2.21 -26.51 -4.93
CA ARG A 168 -1.29 -26.01 -3.87
C ARG A 168 -1.12 -24.49 -3.89
N MET A 169 -1.97 -23.76 -4.63
CA MET A 169 -1.86 -22.32 -4.79
C MET A 169 -2.66 -21.62 -3.70
N SER A 170 -1.98 -20.82 -2.87
CA SER A 170 -2.63 -19.88 -1.96
C SER A 170 -2.82 -18.52 -2.64
N ARG A 171 -3.88 -17.81 -2.24
CA ARG A 171 -4.20 -16.45 -2.63
C ARG A 171 -4.55 -15.67 -1.37
N LEU A 172 -4.01 -14.46 -1.25
CA LEU A 172 -4.47 -13.50 -0.26
C LEU A 172 -5.79 -12.89 -0.73
N ILE A 173 -6.83 -12.99 0.07
CA ILE A 173 -8.12 -12.32 -0.14
C ILE A 173 -8.30 -11.33 1.01
N CYS A 174 -8.56 -10.07 0.68
CA CYS A 174 -8.86 -9.02 1.65
C CYS A 174 -10.35 -8.67 1.61
N THR A 175 -11.00 -8.64 2.76
CA THR A 175 -12.43 -8.33 2.90
C THR A 175 -12.65 -7.38 4.07
N PHE A 176 -13.66 -6.52 3.97
CA PHE A 176 -14.06 -5.70 5.12
C PHE A 176 -14.73 -6.56 6.18
N ASP A 177 -14.32 -6.39 7.44
CA ASP A 177 -14.86 -7.15 8.57
C ASP A 177 -16.35 -6.87 8.76
N ASP A 178 -16.74 -5.61 8.54
CA ASP A 178 -18.09 -5.12 8.73
C ASP A 178 -19.01 -5.34 7.53
N LEU A 179 -18.52 -5.94 6.43
CA LEU A 179 -19.31 -6.13 5.22
C LEU A 179 -20.65 -6.82 5.48
N HIS A 180 -20.65 -7.84 6.35
CA HIS A 180 -21.83 -8.62 6.70
C HIS A 180 -22.96 -7.79 7.31
N LYS A 181 -22.65 -6.66 7.97
CA LYS A 181 -23.64 -5.73 8.54
C LYS A 181 -24.52 -5.08 7.46
N TYR A 182 -24.02 -5.00 6.23
CA TYR A 182 -24.68 -4.35 5.10
C TYR A 182 -25.33 -5.32 4.13
N ARG A 183 -25.42 -6.62 4.48
CA ARG A 183 -25.99 -7.66 3.62
C ARG A 183 -27.38 -7.31 3.10
N ASP A 184 -28.22 -6.72 3.94
CA ASP A 184 -29.61 -6.39 3.59
C ASP A 184 -29.74 -5.01 2.91
N GLN A 185 -28.66 -4.21 2.87
CA GLN A 185 -28.62 -2.89 2.24
C GLN A 185 -27.99 -2.92 0.84
N LEU A 186 -27.18 -3.93 0.56
CA LEU A 186 -26.52 -4.15 -0.72
C LEU A 186 -27.31 -5.16 -1.54
N ASP A 187 -27.37 -4.96 -2.86
CA ASP A 187 -27.89 -6.00 -3.73
C ASP A 187 -26.96 -7.25 -3.67
N PRO A 188 -27.49 -8.46 -3.93
CA PRO A 188 -26.72 -9.69 -3.81
C PRO A 188 -25.46 -9.74 -4.69
N GLU A 189 -25.47 -9.07 -5.85
CA GLU A 189 -24.32 -9.03 -6.76
C GLU A 189 -23.21 -8.16 -6.18
N THR A 190 -23.54 -6.97 -5.70
CA THR A 190 -22.59 -6.05 -5.04
C THR A 190 -22.04 -6.69 -3.77
N PHE A 191 -22.88 -7.26 -2.91
CA PHE A 191 -22.42 -7.94 -1.70
C PHE A 191 -21.45 -9.09 -2.02
N GLY A 192 -21.78 -9.90 -3.04
CA GLY A 192 -20.91 -10.98 -3.52
C GLY A 192 -19.58 -10.46 -4.06
N ALA A 193 -19.58 -9.36 -4.82
CA ALA A 193 -18.37 -8.75 -5.36
C ALA A 193 -17.44 -8.21 -4.25
N LEU A 194 -18.00 -7.56 -3.22
CA LEU A 194 -17.25 -7.06 -2.06
C LEU A 194 -16.67 -8.19 -1.20
N SER A 195 -17.44 -9.27 -0.98
CA SER A 195 -17.01 -10.42 -0.18
C SER A 195 -15.92 -11.25 -0.86
N ALA A 196 -15.75 -11.07 -2.16
CA ALA A 196 -14.81 -11.82 -2.97
C ALA A 196 -13.51 -11.04 -3.25
N ASP A 197 -13.24 -9.91 -2.60
CA ASP A 197 -12.10 -9.03 -2.97
C ASP A 197 -12.14 -8.69 -4.47
N GLY A 198 -13.35 -8.53 -5.03
CA GLY A 198 -13.55 -8.27 -6.45
C GLY A 198 -13.09 -9.41 -7.36
N GLN A 199 -13.33 -10.69 -7.02
CA GLN A 199 -13.11 -11.82 -7.94
C GLN A 199 -14.04 -11.74 -9.17
N ILE A 200 -13.77 -10.79 -10.07
CA ILE A 200 -13.97 -11.03 -11.49
C ILE A 200 -13.04 -12.18 -11.84
N THR A 201 -13.66 -13.32 -12.09
CA THR A 201 -13.06 -14.60 -12.46
C THR A 201 -12.29 -14.47 -13.77
N ASP A 202 -11.01 -14.10 -13.69
CA ASP A 202 -9.90 -14.60 -14.52
C ASP A 202 -8.69 -13.72 -14.26
N TYR A 203 -7.63 -14.24 -13.64
CA TYR A 203 -6.23 -13.76 -13.73
C TYR A 203 -5.41 -14.56 -12.71
N ALA A 204 -5.37 -15.88 -12.89
CA ALA A 204 -4.58 -16.79 -12.06
C ALA A 204 -3.17 -17.07 -12.62
N GLU A 205 -2.73 -16.50 -13.75
CA GLU A 205 -1.51 -17.02 -14.41
C GLU A 205 -0.31 -16.08 -14.58
N ASN A 206 -0.34 -14.79 -14.24
CA ASN A 206 0.79 -13.89 -14.58
C ASN A 206 1.55 -13.22 -13.44
N TYR A 207 1.20 -13.45 -12.18
CA TYR A 207 1.95 -12.86 -11.05
C TYR A 207 3.26 -13.60 -10.70
N ARG A 208 3.58 -14.70 -11.40
CA ARG A 208 4.92 -15.32 -11.35
C ARG A 208 5.87 -14.78 -12.42
N SER A 209 5.38 -14.06 -13.44
CA SER A 209 6.18 -13.61 -14.59
C SER A 209 6.52 -12.12 -14.59
N SER A 210 5.84 -11.29 -13.78
CA SER A 210 5.99 -9.83 -13.82
C SER A 210 6.80 -9.27 -12.65
N GLY A 211 8.12 -9.55 -12.68
CA GLY A 211 9.12 -8.49 -12.49
C GLY A 211 9.35 -7.93 -11.09
N PHE A 212 9.28 -8.74 -10.04
CA PHE A 212 9.80 -8.36 -8.71
C PHE A 212 10.89 -9.34 -8.25
N GLY A 213 12.09 -9.15 -8.79
CA GLY A 213 13.30 -9.88 -8.39
C GLY A 213 14.12 -10.34 -9.60
N GLY A 214 15.21 -9.63 -9.89
CA GLY A 214 16.15 -10.06 -10.93
C GLY A 214 17.19 -9.04 -11.36
N THR A 215 17.90 -8.40 -10.44
CA THR A 215 19.23 -7.84 -10.74
C THR A 215 20.28 -8.83 -10.27
N GLY A 216 20.97 -9.46 -11.22
CA GLY A 216 22.09 -10.37 -10.96
C GLY A 216 22.59 -10.96 -12.26
N GLY A 217 23.57 -10.29 -12.88
CA GLY A 217 24.22 -10.78 -14.09
C GLY A 217 25.07 -12.03 -13.84
N SER A 218 25.21 -12.83 -14.89
CA SER A 218 26.40 -13.64 -15.15
C SER A 218 26.40 -13.98 -16.64
N GLY A 219 27.48 -13.55 -17.29
CA GLY A 219 27.75 -13.85 -18.69
C GLY A 219 28.25 -15.28 -18.89
N GLY A 220 28.44 -15.62 -20.17
CA GLY A 220 28.91 -16.90 -20.69
C GLY A 220 27.80 -17.57 -21.51
N GLY A 221 27.82 -17.63 -22.83
CA GLY A 221 28.96 -17.78 -23.74
C GLY A 221 29.16 -19.27 -24.05
N ASN A 222 28.98 -19.65 -25.33
CA ASN A 222 29.20 -20.95 -25.98
C ASN A 222 28.21 -22.09 -25.67
N SER A 223 27.42 -22.61 -26.62
CA SER A 223 27.69 -23.26 -27.93
C SER A 223 28.03 -24.75 -27.81
N GLY A 224 27.24 -25.59 -28.48
CA GLY A 224 27.65 -26.92 -28.96
C GLY A 224 26.85 -28.11 -28.39
N GLY A 225 25.98 -28.70 -29.22
CA GLY A 225 25.79 -30.16 -29.20
C GLY A 225 27.08 -30.88 -29.64
N PRO A 226 27.16 -32.23 -29.71
CA PRO A 226 26.09 -33.17 -30.10
C PRO A 226 26.05 -34.52 -29.33
N GLY A 227 25.01 -35.33 -29.59
CA GLY A 227 25.10 -36.77 -29.96
C GLY A 227 25.49 -37.87 -28.94
N GLY A 228 24.83 -39.04 -29.10
CA GLY A 228 25.23 -40.38 -28.60
C GLY A 228 24.52 -40.79 -27.30
N GLY A 229 23.84 -41.93 -27.15
CA GLY A 229 23.98 -43.25 -27.78
C GLY A 229 24.45 -44.25 -26.71
N GLY A 230 23.64 -45.25 -26.35
CA GLY A 230 24.08 -46.39 -25.53
C GLY A 230 23.03 -46.95 -24.57
N GLY A 231 22.46 -48.11 -24.91
CA GLY A 231 21.69 -48.96 -23.99
C GLY A 231 22.58 -49.82 -23.09
N PRO A 232 21.98 -50.56 -22.16
CA PRO A 232 22.10 -52.03 -22.14
C PRO A 232 20.70 -52.67 -21.98
N GLY A 233 20.34 -53.83 -22.54
CA GLY A 233 21.14 -55.01 -22.83
C GLY A 233 21.12 -55.95 -21.61
N GLY A 234 20.15 -56.88 -21.55
CA GLY A 234 20.15 -57.99 -20.58
C GLY A 234 18.75 -58.48 -20.17
N GLY A 235 18.12 -59.26 -21.05
CA GLY A 235 16.97 -60.10 -20.70
C GLY A 235 17.41 -61.46 -20.15
N PHE A 236 16.50 -62.08 -19.40
CA PHE A 236 16.35 -63.52 -19.26
C PHE A 236 15.62 -64.08 -20.49
#